data_AF-A0A914XP71-F1
#
_entry.id   AF-A0A914XP71-F1
#
_cell.length_a   1.000
_cell.length_b   1.000
_cell.length_c   1.000
_cell.angle_alpha   90.00
_cell.angle_beta   90.00
_cell.angle_gamma   90.00
#
_symmetry.space_group_name_H-M   'P 1'
#
loop_
_entity.id
_entity.type
_entity.pdbx_description
1 polymer ?
#
loop_
_entity_poly.entity_id
_entity_poly.type
_entity_poly.pdbx_seq_one_letter_code
_entity_poly.pdbx_strand_id
1 'polypeptide(L)'
;VKSLSVYHPQLAYCVVQFLEKDPSLTEPVIHCLLKFWPKVHSPKEVMFLNELEEILDVIEPAEFQKVMIPLFQQLARCVSSPHFQVAERALYYWNNEYIMSMISDNAVVILPIMFPALYKNSKSHWNKTIHGLIYNALKLFMEIDQKLFDECTQNYNRERELEKERLKEKEAKWLLLERKAHLSPQYQEVKVLLVDTASMPMFTYHKEDDIGQSPLKLTHEQLAKESIQLSKADLRKERPMARRKSELPHDPGTAKALTEHHRHDQYLKSVPNADA
;
A
#
# COMPACT_ATOMS: atom_id res chain seq x y z
N VAL A 1 -5.07 -15.21 -19.44
CA VAL A 1 -6.39 -15.37 -18.78
C VAL A 1 -6.42 -14.50 -17.52
N LYS A 2 -7.13 -13.36 -17.56
CA LYS A 2 -7.27 -12.38 -16.47
C LYS A 2 -8.74 -12.32 -16.05
N SER A 3 -9.22 -13.31 -15.31
CA SER A 3 -10.64 -13.53 -15.03
C SER A 3 -11.08 -13.26 -13.58
N LEU A 4 -10.17 -12.81 -12.70
CA LEU A 4 -10.48 -12.66 -11.26
C LEU A 4 -11.68 -11.74 -11.01
N SER A 5 -11.83 -10.65 -11.78
CA SER A 5 -12.94 -9.69 -11.62
C SER A 5 -14.33 -10.29 -11.73
N VAL A 6 -14.47 -11.46 -12.39
CA VAL A 6 -15.77 -12.10 -12.62
C VAL A 6 -16.27 -12.85 -11.38
N TYR A 7 -15.37 -13.35 -10.52
CA TYR A 7 -15.72 -14.20 -9.38
C TYR A 7 -15.14 -13.71 -8.04
N HIS A 8 -14.45 -12.57 -8.05
CA HIS A 8 -13.77 -12.04 -6.86
C HIS A 8 -14.70 -11.78 -5.68
N PRO A 9 -15.90 -11.19 -5.84
CA PRO A 9 -16.79 -10.99 -4.70
C PRO A 9 -17.16 -12.30 -3.99
N GLN A 10 -17.40 -13.37 -4.76
CA GLN A 10 -17.75 -14.68 -4.22
C GLN A 10 -16.55 -15.35 -3.56
N LEU A 11 -15.36 -15.18 -4.15
CA LEU A 11 -14.12 -15.68 -3.55
C LEU A 11 -13.83 -14.98 -2.21
N ALA A 12 -13.87 -13.65 -2.18
CA ALA A 12 -13.65 -12.85 -0.97
C ALA A 12 -14.63 -13.25 0.13
N TYR A 13 -15.91 -13.39 -0.19
CA TYR A 13 -16.91 -13.89 0.74
C TYR A 13 -16.58 -15.27 1.30
N CYS A 14 -16.19 -16.23 0.45
CA CYS A 14 -15.78 -17.56 0.92
C CYS A 14 -14.59 -17.46 1.89
N VAL A 15 -13.59 -16.63 1.58
CA VAL A 15 -12.41 -16.42 2.43
C VAL A 15 -12.81 -15.86 3.79
N VAL A 16 -13.59 -14.78 3.82
CA VAL A 16 -14.07 -14.15 5.07
C VAL A 16 -14.88 -15.14 5.91
N GLN A 17 -15.76 -15.92 5.29
CA GLN A 17 -16.54 -16.95 5.98
C GLN A 17 -15.67 -18.03 6.62
N PHE A 18 -14.57 -18.45 5.97
CA PHE A 18 -13.61 -19.38 6.58
C PHE A 18 -12.94 -18.76 7.82
N LEU A 19 -12.53 -17.50 7.74
CA LEU A 19 -11.88 -16.79 8.85
C LEU A 19 -12.83 -16.53 10.04
N GLU A 20 -14.13 -16.34 9.78
CA GLU A 20 -15.14 -16.26 10.85
C GLU A 20 -15.30 -17.58 11.60
N LYS A 21 -15.09 -18.72 10.92
CA LYS A 21 -15.19 -20.05 11.54
C LYS A 21 -13.94 -20.45 12.27
N ASP A 22 -12.77 -20.10 11.73
CA ASP A 22 -11.47 -20.41 12.31
C ASP A 22 -10.50 -19.23 12.14
N PRO A 23 -10.38 -18.36 13.15
CA PRO A 23 -9.49 -17.21 13.13
C PRO A 23 -8.01 -17.58 12.97
N SER A 24 -7.60 -18.80 13.34
CA SER A 24 -6.18 -19.23 13.25
C SER A 24 -5.66 -19.28 11.81
N LEU A 25 -6.58 -19.31 10.83
CA LEU A 25 -6.26 -19.28 9.40
C LEU A 25 -5.95 -17.86 8.89
N THR A 26 -6.15 -16.81 9.70
CA THR A 26 -6.00 -15.43 9.24
C THR A 26 -4.57 -15.10 8.83
N GLU A 27 -3.59 -15.48 9.66
CA GLU A 27 -2.17 -15.26 9.38
C GLU A 27 -1.73 -15.87 8.02
N PRO A 28 -1.92 -17.18 7.77
CA PRO A 28 -1.51 -17.76 6.49
C PRO A 28 -2.28 -17.19 5.28
N VAL A 29 -3.56 -16.83 5.43
CA VAL A 29 -4.35 -16.21 4.36
C VAL A 29 -3.80 -14.83 4.00
N ILE A 30 -3.52 -13.96 4.97
CA ILE A 30 -2.96 -12.63 4.72
C ILE A 30 -1.57 -12.75 4.10
N HIS A 31 -0.71 -13.65 4.60
CA HIS A 31 0.59 -13.91 3.97
C HIS A 31 0.46 -14.39 2.52
N CYS A 32 -0.56 -15.20 2.20
CA CYS A 32 -0.84 -15.63 0.84
C CYS A 32 -1.26 -14.45 -0.06
N LEU A 33 -2.18 -13.59 0.40
CA LEU A 33 -2.59 -12.38 -0.32
C LEU A 33 -1.40 -11.45 -0.58
N LEU A 34 -0.57 -11.21 0.43
CA LEU A 34 0.64 -10.39 0.29
C LEU A 34 1.68 -11.01 -0.65
N LYS A 35 1.83 -12.33 -0.65
CA LYS A 35 2.72 -13.05 -1.58
C LYS A 35 2.26 -12.90 -3.03
N PHE A 36 0.95 -12.94 -3.28
CA PHE A 36 0.37 -12.84 -4.63
C PHE A 36 -0.06 -11.42 -5.02
N TRP A 37 0.39 -10.41 -4.27
CA TRP A 37 0.01 -9.02 -4.49
C TRP A 37 0.27 -8.58 -5.95
N PRO A 38 -0.74 -8.05 -6.68
CA PRO A 38 -0.58 -7.66 -8.07
C PRO A 38 0.43 -6.50 -8.24
N LYS A 39 1.49 -6.71 -9.03
CA LYS A 39 2.54 -5.68 -9.26
C LYS A 39 2.36 -4.84 -10.53
N VAL A 40 1.55 -5.32 -11.47
CA VAL A 40 1.43 -4.73 -12.83
C VAL A 40 -0.03 -4.63 -13.29
N HIS A 41 -0.98 -4.71 -12.35
CA HIS A 41 -2.41 -4.73 -12.67
C HIS A 41 -3.23 -3.98 -11.60
N SER A 42 -3.25 -2.65 -11.69
CA SER A 42 -3.89 -1.77 -10.70
C SER A 42 -5.34 -2.13 -10.36
N PRO A 43 -6.23 -2.53 -11.31
CA PRO A 43 -7.57 -2.96 -10.94
C PRO A 43 -7.60 -4.19 -10.00
N LYS A 44 -6.65 -5.12 -10.14
CA LYS A 44 -6.56 -6.28 -9.23
C LYS A 44 -5.99 -5.87 -7.89
N GLU A 45 -5.08 -4.90 -7.87
CA GLU A 45 -4.56 -4.34 -6.62
C GLU A 45 -5.69 -3.67 -5.82
N VAL A 46 -6.58 -2.92 -6.48
CA VAL A 46 -7.79 -2.37 -5.84
C VAL A 46 -8.71 -3.47 -5.31
N MET A 47 -8.88 -4.57 -6.06
CA MET A 47 -9.66 -5.73 -5.60
C MET A 47 -9.03 -6.40 -4.36
N PHE A 48 -7.71 -6.54 -4.33
CA PHE A 48 -6.98 -7.07 -3.17
C PHE A 48 -7.11 -6.14 -1.96
N LEU A 49 -7.07 -4.81 -2.16
CA LEU A 49 -7.35 -3.85 -1.09
C LEU A 49 -8.79 -3.92 -0.60
N ASN A 50 -9.76 -4.25 -1.46
CA ASN A 50 -11.14 -4.50 -1.02
C ASN A 50 -11.23 -5.74 -0.13
N GLU A 51 -10.75 -6.87 -0.63
CA GLU A 51 -10.78 -8.15 0.10
C GLU A 51 -10.02 -8.07 1.42
N LEU A 52 -8.88 -7.39 1.44
CA LEU A 52 -8.09 -7.20 2.66
C LEU A 52 -8.84 -6.33 3.69
N GLU A 53 -9.63 -5.33 3.28
CA GLU A 53 -10.46 -4.57 4.23
C GLU A 53 -11.56 -5.47 4.83
N GLU A 54 -12.22 -6.29 4.00
CA GLU A 54 -13.26 -7.21 4.48
C GLU A 54 -12.69 -8.25 5.46
N ILE A 55 -11.46 -8.73 5.23
CA ILE A 55 -10.76 -9.59 6.18
C ILE A 55 -10.43 -8.84 7.48
N LEU A 56 -9.96 -7.59 7.38
CA LEU A 56 -9.66 -6.77 8.55
C LEU A 56 -10.91 -6.37 9.35
N ASP A 57 -12.10 -6.35 8.75
CA ASP A 57 -13.36 -6.11 9.48
C ASP A 57 -13.74 -7.28 10.42
N VAL A 58 -13.18 -8.47 10.19
CA VAL A 58 -13.46 -9.69 10.96
C VAL A 58 -12.28 -10.24 11.74
N ILE A 59 -11.06 -9.71 11.53
CA ILE A 59 -9.83 -10.17 12.19
C ILE A 59 -9.91 -9.97 13.70
N GLU A 60 -9.33 -10.89 14.46
CA GLU A 60 -9.20 -10.73 15.91
C GLU A 60 -7.90 -9.99 16.27
N PRO A 61 -7.86 -9.21 17.36
CA PRO A 61 -6.67 -8.42 17.70
C PRO A 61 -5.38 -9.24 17.82
N ALA A 62 -5.48 -10.45 18.37
CA ALA A 62 -4.34 -11.35 18.50
C ALA A 62 -3.79 -11.82 17.14
N GLU A 63 -4.66 -12.04 16.15
CA GLU A 63 -4.26 -12.43 14.79
C GLU A 63 -3.69 -11.23 14.03
N PHE A 64 -4.26 -10.04 14.21
CA PHE A 64 -3.76 -8.80 13.60
C PHE A 64 -2.32 -8.51 13.98
N GLN A 65 -1.95 -8.68 15.25
CA GLN A 65 -0.59 -8.42 15.72
C GLN A 65 0.47 -9.30 15.03
N LYS A 66 0.10 -10.49 14.56
CA LYS A 66 1.02 -11.39 13.83
C LYS A 66 1.32 -10.88 12.43
N VAL A 67 0.37 -10.18 11.80
CA VAL A 67 0.44 -9.78 10.39
C VAL A 67 0.62 -8.27 10.17
N MET A 68 0.46 -7.43 11.20
CA MET A 68 0.43 -5.98 11.05
C MET A 68 1.68 -5.41 10.37
N ILE A 69 2.87 -5.94 10.67
CA ILE A 69 4.12 -5.44 10.08
C ILE A 69 4.13 -5.64 8.55
N PRO A 70 4.05 -6.86 8.01
CA PRO A 70 4.07 -7.07 6.56
C PRO A 70 2.84 -6.46 5.85
N LEU A 71 1.69 -6.41 6.53
CA LEU A 71 0.47 -5.77 6.00
C LEU A 71 0.68 -4.27 5.79
N PHE A 72 1.12 -3.54 6.82
CA PHE A 72 1.31 -2.10 6.72
C PHE A 72 2.50 -1.71 5.85
N GLN A 73 3.53 -2.57 5.73
CA GLN A 73 4.56 -2.39 4.71
C GLN A 73 3.98 -2.41 3.28
N GLN A 74 2.98 -3.26 3.02
CA GLN A 74 2.31 -3.29 1.72
C GLN A 74 1.37 -2.09 1.55
N LEU A 75 0.60 -1.71 2.58
CA LEU A 75 -0.24 -0.50 2.52
C LEU A 75 0.60 0.76 2.29
N ALA A 76 1.78 0.89 2.90
CA ALA A 76 2.70 2.01 2.67
C ALA A 76 3.10 2.14 1.19
N ARG A 77 3.29 1.01 0.49
CA ARG A 77 3.56 0.98 -0.95
C ARG A 77 2.33 1.41 -1.75
N CYS A 78 1.13 0.92 -1.39
CA CYS A 78 -0.11 1.30 -2.07
C CYS A 78 -0.44 2.79 -1.90
N VAL A 79 -0.23 3.36 -0.71
CA VAL A 79 -0.36 4.80 -0.44
C VAL A 79 0.65 5.62 -1.26
N SER A 80 1.87 5.09 -1.45
CA SER A 80 2.89 5.70 -2.30
C SER A 80 2.70 5.44 -3.80
N SER A 81 1.62 4.76 -4.20
CA SER A 81 1.38 4.43 -5.60
C SER A 81 1.07 5.68 -6.40
N PRO A 82 1.68 5.88 -7.59
CA PRO A 82 1.31 6.98 -8.48
C PRO A 82 -0.09 6.81 -9.08
N HIS A 83 -0.66 5.59 -9.01
CA HIS A 83 -1.98 5.28 -9.53
C HIS A 83 -3.05 5.67 -8.51
N PHE A 84 -3.77 6.77 -8.76
CA PHE A 84 -4.66 7.38 -7.78
C PHE A 84 -5.71 6.41 -7.19
N GLN A 85 -6.31 5.51 -7.99
CA GLN A 85 -7.33 4.58 -7.47
C GLN A 85 -6.76 3.60 -6.42
N VAL A 86 -5.47 3.25 -6.52
CA VAL A 86 -4.80 2.37 -5.56
C VAL A 86 -4.52 3.14 -4.28
N ALA A 87 -3.93 4.34 -4.40
CA ALA A 87 -3.62 5.21 -3.26
C ALA A 87 -4.89 5.63 -2.50
N GLU A 88 -5.93 6.06 -3.23
CA GLU A 88 -7.24 6.42 -2.67
C GLU A 88 -7.83 5.24 -1.91
N ARG A 89 -7.86 4.06 -2.54
CA ARG A 89 -8.45 2.87 -1.93
C ARG A 89 -7.74 2.45 -0.65
N ALA A 90 -6.40 2.55 -0.62
CA ALA A 90 -5.61 2.26 0.57
C ALA A 90 -5.84 3.31 1.68
N LEU A 91 -5.90 4.60 1.32
CA LEU A 91 -6.14 5.69 2.29
C LEU A 91 -7.56 5.64 2.89
N TYR A 92 -8.54 5.04 2.21
CA TYR A 92 -9.87 4.84 2.77
C TYR A 92 -9.91 3.89 3.99
N TYR A 93 -8.84 3.13 4.26
CA TYR A 93 -8.75 2.32 5.49
C TYR A 93 -8.81 3.18 6.75
N TRP A 94 -8.36 4.44 6.69
CA TRP A 94 -8.43 5.38 7.83
C TRP A 94 -9.85 5.85 8.14
N ASN A 95 -10.82 5.55 7.28
CA ASN A 95 -12.24 5.84 7.55
C ASN A 95 -12.96 4.66 8.20
N ASN A 96 -12.31 3.49 8.29
CA ASN A 96 -12.88 2.33 8.94
C ASN A 96 -12.55 2.38 10.44
N GLU A 97 -13.58 2.55 11.28
CA GLU A 97 -13.43 2.70 12.73
C GLU A 97 -12.74 1.49 13.38
N TYR A 98 -13.04 0.27 12.92
CA TYR A 98 -12.45 -0.92 13.49
C TYR A 98 -10.95 -1.01 13.16
N ILE A 99 -10.58 -0.80 11.89
CA ILE A 99 -9.17 -0.73 11.47
C ILE A 99 -8.45 0.40 12.21
N MET A 100 -9.08 1.57 12.36
CA MET A 100 -8.49 2.68 13.10
C MET A 100 -8.27 2.37 14.58
N SER A 101 -9.17 1.64 15.23
CA SER A 101 -8.96 1.17 16.60
C SER A 101 -7.74 0.23 16.71
N MET A 102 -7.61 -0.72 15.77
CA MET A 102 -6.47 -1.62 15.68
C MET A 102 -5.15 -0.89 15.41
N ILE A 103 -5.18 0.17 14.58
CA ILE A 103 -4.04 1.05 14.33
C ILE A 103 -3.65 1.80 15.61
N SER A 104 -4.63 2.36 16.31
CA SER A 104 -4.41 3.12 17.55
C SER A 104 -3.74 2.27 18.62
N ASP A 105 -4.24 1.06 18.85
CA ASP A 105 -3.71 0.13 19.86
C ASP A 105 -2.27 -0.34 19.56
N ASN A 106 -1.85 -0.28 18.29
CA ASN A 106 -0.54 -0.76 17.82
C ASN A 106 0.30 0.35 17.17
N ALA A 107 0.03 1.62 17.52
CA ALA A 107 0.61 2.79 16.86
C ALA A 107 2.15 2.82 16.91
N VAL A 108 2.74 2.35 18.02
CA VAL A 108 4.21 2.26 18.21
C VAL A 108 4.89 1.47 17.10
N VAL A 109 4.22 0.47 16.52
CA VAL A 109 4.75 -0.33 15.41
C VAL A 109 4.30 0.21 14.06
N ILE A 110 3.02 0.58 13.94
CA ILE A 110 2.42 0.93 12.64
C ILE A 110 2.86 2.32 12.16
N LEU A 111 2.90 3.32 13.05
CA LEU A 111 3.18 4.70 12.68
C LEU A 111 4.58 4.83 12.04
N PRO A 112 5.68 4.28 12.60
CA PRO A 112 6.99 4.32 11.95
C PRO A 112 7.03 3.69 10.55
N ILE A 113 6.20 2.67 10.28
CA ILE A 113 6.13 2.01 8.96
C ILE A 113 5.42 2.91 7.93
N MET A 114 4.32 3.55 8.34
CA MET A 114 3.47 4.34 7.45
C MET A 114 3.98 5.78 7.26
N PHE A 115 4.67 6.32 8.26
CA PHE A 115 5.09 7.72 8.28
C PHE A 115 5.92 8.11 7.05
N PRO A 116 6.97 7.37 6.62
CA PRO A 116 7.75 7.75 5.45
C PRO A 116 6.92 7.87 4.16
N ALA A 117 5.98 6.94 3.96
CA ALA A 117 5.09 6.95 2.80
C ALA A 117 4.14 8.16 2.83
N LEU A 118 3.49 8.42 3.96
CA LEU A 118 2.57 9.54 4.09
C LEU A 118 3.29 10.89 3.99
N TYR A 119 4.40 11.06 4.72
CA TYR A 119 5.15 12.31 4.78
C TYR A 119 5.85 12.66 3.47
N LYS A 120 6.35 11.67 2.71
CA LYS A 120 6.91 11.91 1.37
C LYS A 120 5.81 12.39 0.42
N ASN A 121 4.69 11.67 0.38
CA ASN A 121 3.65 11.91 -0.62
C ASN A 121 2.77 13.13 -0.31
N SER A 122 2.72 13.62 0.94
CA SER A 122 2.06 14.89 1.27
C SER A 122 2.71 16.10 0.58
N LYS A 123 3.97 15.99 0.13
CA LYS A 123 4.68 17.07 -0.58
C LYS A 123 4.58 16.96 -2.10
N SER A 124 4.50 15.74 -2.62
CA SER A 124 4.83 15.48 -4.03
C SER A 124 3.78 14.68 -4.80
N HIS A 125 2.68 14.23 -4.18
CA HIS A 125 1.67 13.50 -4.93
C HIS A 125 0.98 14.44 -5.96
N TRP A 126 0.67 13.97 -7.16
CA TRP A 126 0.14 14.87 -8.22
C TRP A 126 -1.36 15.16 -8.07
N ASN A 127 -2.09 14.22 -7.44
CA ASN A 127 -3.54 14.30 -7.26
C ASN A 127 -3.91 14.99 -5.93
N LYS A 128 -4.70 16.07 -6.02
CA LYS A 128 -5.13 16.89 -4.87
C LYS A 128 -6.03 16.15 -3.87
N THR A 129 -6.87 15.23 -4.32
CA THR A 129 -7.73 14.44 -3.42
C THR A 129 -6.88 13.53 -2.55
N ILE A 130 -5.88 12.86 -3.16
CA ILE A 130 -4.94 12.00 -2.43
C ILE A 130 -4.15 12.81 -1.40
N HIS A 131 -3.69 14.02 -1.77
CA HIS A 131 -3.07 14.94 -0.82
C HIS A 131 -3.92 15.13 0.42
N GLY A 132 -5.17 15.53 0.26
CA GLY A 132 -6.06 15.78 1.39
C GLY A 132 -6.36 14.54 2.25
N LEU A 133 -6.43 13.35 1.63
CA LEU A 133 -6.54 12.07 2.35
C LEU A 133 -5.27 11.74 3.15
N ILE A 134 -4.08 12.00 2.60
CA ILE A 134 -2.80 11.85 3.30
C ILE A 134 -2.74 12.79 4.50
N TYR A 135 -3.13 14.06 4.32
CA TYR A 135 -3.17 15.04 5.41
C TYR A 135 -4.12 14.60 6.53
N ASN A 136 -5.29 14.07 6.18
CA ASN A 136 -6.21 13.48 7.15
C ASN A 136 -5.57 12.31 7.92
N ALA A 137 -4.92 11.38 7.23
CA ALA A 137 -4.23 10.25 7.85
C ALA A 137 -3.08 10.69 8.79
N LEU A 138 -2.27 11.66 8.37
CA LEU A 138 -1.21 12.25 9.20
C LEU A 138 -1.77 12.95 10.44
N LYS A 139 -2.90 13.66 10.29
CA LYS A 139 -3.59 14.29 11.41
C LYS A 139 -4.06 13.27 12.44
N LEU A 140 -4.72 12.20 12.00
CA LEU A 140 -5.17 11.11 12.88
C LEU A 140 -3.99 10.46 13.62
N PHE A 141 -2.86 10.23 12.96
CA PHE A 141 -1.67 9.68 13.63
C PHE A 141 -1.09 10.62 14.70
N MET A 142 -1.06 11.92 14.43
CA MET A 142 -0.63 12.91 15.42
C MET A 142 -1.61 13.02 16.60
N GLU A 143 -2.91 12.85 16.36
CA GLU A 143 -3.94 12.80 17.42
C GLU A 143 -3.81 11.54 18.30
N ILE A 144 -3.35 10.40 17.72
CA ILE A 144 -3.11 9.16 18.47
C ILE A 144 -1.92 9.30 19.43
N ASP A 145 -0.76 9.73 18.94
CA ASP A 145 0.43 9.95 19.76
C ASP A 145 1.33 11.02 19.15
N GLN A 146 1.23 12.24 19.69
CA GLN A 146 2.02 13.38 19.23
C GLN A 146 3.52 13.17 19.43
N LYS A 147 3.93 12.55 20.55
CA LYS A 147 5.35 12.36 20.86
C LYS A 147 5.97 11.37 19.87
N LEU A 148 5.30 10.26 19.61
CA LEU A 148 5.73 9.27 18.63
C LEU A 148 5.78 9.87 17.22
N PHE A 149 4.80 10.70 16.85
CA PHE A 149 4.78 11.40 15.57
C PHE A 149 6.00 12.33 15.40
N ASP A 150 6.35 13.09 16.43
CA ASP A 150 7.52 13.95 16.44
C ASP A 150 8.83 13.14 16.35
N GLU A 151 8.92 12.02 17.05
CA GLU A 151 10.05 11.08 16.96
C GLU A 151 10.21 10.51 15.54
N CYS A 152 9.12 10.09 14.90
CA CYS A 152 9.14 9.62 13.50
C CYS A 152 9.55 10.72 12.53
N THR A 153 9.10 11.96 12.75
CA THR A 153 9.52 13.12 11.96
C THR A 153 11.04 13.34 12.05
N GLN A 154 11.59 13.29 13.26
CA GLN A 154 13.04 13.44 13.48
C GLN A 154 13.83 12.28 12.87
N ASN A 155 13.38 11.04 13.06
CA ASN A 155 14.02 9.86 12.51
C ASN A 155 14.04 9.89 10.97
N TYR A 156 12.91 10.23 10.34
CA TYR A 156 12.80 10.37 8.90
C TYR A 156 13.78 11.42 8.35
N ASN A 157 13.86 12.60 8.98
CA ASN A 157 14.79 13.65 8.55
C ASN A 157 16.26 13.21 8.70
N ARG A 158 16.60 12.51 9.80
CA ARG A 158 17.94 11.95 10.03
C ARG A 158 18.31 10.92 8.96
N GLU A 159 17.42 9.98 8.67
CA GLU A 159 17.63 8.97 7.63
C GLU A 159 17.80 9.59 6.25
N ARG A 160 17.07 10.66 5.93
CA ARG A 160 17.22 11.40 4.67
C ARG A 160 18.58 12.07 4.52
N GLU A 161 19.12 12.66 5.59
CA GLU A 161 20.46 13.26 5.54
C GLU A 161 21.54 12.17 5.43
N LEU A 162 21.42 11.07 6.18
CA LEU A 162 22.34 9.92 6.07
C LEU A 162 22.33 9.31 4.66
N GLU A 163 21.16 9.18 4.02
CA GLU A 163 21.08 8.68 2.65
C GLU A 163 21.74 9.65 1.65
N LYS A 164 21.60 10.96 1.87
CA LYS A 164 22.26 11.99 1.07
C LYS A 164 23.78 11.93 1.21
N GLU A 165 24.28 11.72 2.43
CA GLU A 165 25.71 11.51 2.69
C GLU A 165 26.22 10.23 2.03
N ARG A 166 25.48 9.12 2.15
CA ARG A 166 25.82 7.84 1.50
C ARG A 166 25.87 7.97 -0.03
N LEU A 167 24.96 8.76 -0.61
CA LEU A 167 24.95 9.00 -2.05
C LEU A 167 26.16 9.81 -2.50
N LYS A 168 26.55 10.86 -1.75
CA LYS A 168 27.79 11.63 -2.00
C LYS A 168 29.04 10.75 -1.88
N GLU A 169 29.09 9.88 -0.88
CA GLU A 169 30.22 8.95 -0.70
C GLU A 169 30.30 7.96 -1.88
N LYS A 170 29.15 7.44 -2.33
CA LYS A 170 29.07 6.57 -3.51
C LYS A 170 29.53 7.30 -4.77
N GLU A 171 29.12 8.54 -4.97
CA GLU A 171 29.55 9.38 -6.09
C GLU A 171 31.08 9.61 -6.05
N ALA A 172 31.63 9.96 -4.89
CA ALA A 172 33.07 10.13 -4.73
C ALA A 172 33.86 8.86 -5.06
N LYS A 173 33.35 7.68 -4.68
CA LYS A 173 33.94 6.37 -5.04
C LYS A 173 33.90 6.13 -6.55
N TRP A 174 32.78 6.46 -7.22
CA TRP A 174 32.65 6.36 -8.67
C TRP A 174 33.61 7.29 -9.41
N LEU A 175 33.73 8.55 -8.99
CA LEU A 175 34.65 9.51 -9.58
C LEU A 175 36.12 9.10 -9.39
N LEU A 176 36.46 8.52 -8.23
CA LEU A 176 37.78 7.97 -8.00
C LEU A 176 38.06 6.78 -8.92
N LEU A 177 37.09 5.89 -9.10
CA LEU A 177 37.20 4.74 -9.99
C LEU A 177 37.38 5.19 -11.45
N GLU A 178 36.57 6.15 -11.90
CA GLU A 178 36.66 6.75 -13.24
C GLU A 178 38.04 7.38 -13.46
N ARG A 179 38.53 8.17 -12.51
CA ARG A 179 39.88 8.74 -12.58
C ARG A 179 40.97 7.67 -12.67
N LYS A 180 40.89 6.61 -11.86
CA LYS A 180 41.84 5.49 -11.91
C LYS A 180 41.77 4.75 -13.24
N ALA A 181 40.57 4.54 -13.78
CA ALA A 181 40.38 3.92 -15.08
C ALA A 181 41.05 4.77 -16.19
N HIS A 182 40.85 6.09 -16.20
CA HIS A 182 41.48 7.00 -17.15
C HIS A 182 43.02 7.00 -17.11
N LEU A 183 43.61 6.77 -15.94
CA LEU A 183 45.06 6.69 -15.75
C LEU A 183 45.65 5.33 -16.18
N SER A 184 44.82 4.33 -16.45
CA SER A 184 45.29 3.01 -16.87
C SER A 184 45.88 3.07 -18.29
N PRO A 185 47.06 2.48 -18.54
CA PRO A 185 47.66 2.43 -19.88
C PRO A 185 46.75 1.77 -20.93
N GLN A 186 45.93 0.81 -20.51
CA GLN A 186 45.01 0.05 -21.36
C GLN A 186 43.68 0.78 -21.59
N TYR A 187 43.48 1.98 -21.01
CA TYR A 187 42.21 2.70 -21.08
C TYR A 187 41.75 2.95 -22.50
N GLN A 188 42.67 3.33 -23.41
CA GLN A 188 42.31 3.61 -24.80
C GLN A 188 41.85 2.35 -25.55
N GLU A 189 42.48 1.20 -25.30
CA GLU A 189 42.11 -0.09 -25.91
C GLU A 189 40.73 -0.54 -25.43
N VAL A 190 40.49 -0.48 -24.12
CA VAL A 190 39.23 -0.89 -23.50
C VAL A 190 38.08 0.07 -23.86
N LYS A 191 38.35 1.38 -23.93
CA LYS A 191 37.34 2.39 -24.30
C LYS A 191 36.74 2.12 -25.68
N VAL A 192 37.56 1.69 -26.65
CA VAL A 192 37.10 1.35 -28.00
C VAL A 192 36.20 0.11 -28.01
N LEU A 193 36.47 -0.87 -27.14
CA LEU A 193 35.65 -2.08 -26.98
C LEU A 193 34.31 -1.82 -26.31
N LEU A 194 34.19 -0.73 -25.53
CA LEU A 194 33.00 -0.41 -24.74
C LEU A 194 32.01 0.54 -25.44
N VAL A 195 32.31 1.03 -26.65
CA VAL A 195 31.51 2.03 -27.38
C VAL A 195 30.04 1.61 -27.54
N ASP A 196 29.78 0.32 -27.75
CA ASP A 196 28.43 -0.24 -27.92
C ASP A 196 27.77 -0.71 -26.62
N THR A 197 28.53 -0.77 -25.52
CA THR A 197 28.02 -1.13 -24.18
C THR A 197 27.66 0.05 -23.30
N ALA A 198 28.04 1.26 -23.72
CA ALA A 198 27.56 2.49 -23.12
C ALA A 198 26.09 2.69 -23.49
N SER A 199 25.20 1.94 -22.82
CA SER A 199 23.93 2.55 -22.42
C SER A 199 24.33 3.88 -21.80
N MET A 200 23.94 5.01 -22.42
CA MET A 200 24.09 6.36 -21.89
C MET A 200 24.13 6.30 -20.37
N PRO A 201 25.10 6.92 -19.67
CA PRO A 201 25.15 6.85 -18.22
C PRO A 201 23.81 7.35 -17.68
N MET A 202 22.90 6.40 -17.46
CA MET A 202 21.72 6.52 -16.64
C MET A 202 22.24 6.41 -15.20
N PHE A 203 23.24 7.23 -14.86
CA PHE A 203 22.99 8.12 -13.75
C PHE A 203 21.83 8.99 -14.21
N THR A 204 20.62 8.42 -14.13
CA THR A 204 19.45 9.22 -13.84
C THR A 204 19.80 9.90 -12.53
N TYR A 205 20.47 11.06 -12.64
CA TYR A 205 20.10 12.22 -11.88
C TYR A 205 18.59 12.38 -12.10
N HIS A 206 17.81 11.57 -11.38
CA HIS A 206 16.76 12.18 -10.63
C HIS A 206 17.52 13.12 -9.69
N LYS A 207 17.77 14.35 -10.16
CA LYS A 207 17.42 15.49 -9.33
C LYS A 207 16.00 15.15 -8.88
N GLU A 208 15.86 14.46 -7.75
CA GLU A 208 14.75 14.80 -6.88
C GLU A 208 14.94 16.29 -6.74
N ASP A 209 14.06 17.05 -7.39
CA ASP A 209 14.11 18.50 -7.37
C ASP A 209 14.45 18.89 -5.94
N ASP A 210 15.47 19.73 -5.81
CA ASP A 210 15.79 20.47 -4.62
C ASP A 210 14.64 21.47 -4.38
N ILE A 211 13.41 20.96 -4.24
CA ILE A 211 12.30 21.63 -3.60
C ILE A 211 12.80 21.76 -2.18
N GLY A 212 13.47 22.87 -1.89
CA GLY A 212 14.18 23.13 -0.65
C GLY A 212 13.44 22.51 0.52
N GLN A 213 13.94 21.36 0.98
CA GLN A 213 13.32 20.64 2.09
C GLN A 213 13.73 21.37 3.35
N SER A 214 13.08 22.50 3.62
CA SER A 214 12.89 22.85 5.01
C SER A 214 12.15 21.66 5.64
N PRO A 215 12.52 21.25 6.88
CA PRO A 215 11.69 20.35 7.64
C PRO A 215 10.29 20.96 7.63
N LEU A 216 9.34 20.27 7.01
CA LEU A 216 7.95 20.66 7.13
C LEU A 216 7.65 20.44 8.61
N LYS A 217 7.63 21.53 9.38
CA LYS A 217 7.01 21.50 10.70
C LYS A 217 5.52 21.36 10.40
N LEU A 218 5.06 20.14 10.15
CA LEU A 218 3.62 19.85 10.05
C LEU A 218 3.03 20.15 11.41
N THR A 219 2.59 21.39 11.59
CA THR A 219 1.90 21.79 12.80
C THR A 219 0.48 21.23 12.75
N HIS A 220 -0.09 21.04 13.93
CA HIS A 220 -1.49 20.64 14.05
C HIS A 220 -2.43 21.55 13.25
N GLU A 221 -2.11 22.84 13.15
CA GLU A 221 -2.90 23.82 12.40
C GLU A 221 -2.80 23.64 10.88
N GLN A 222 -1.63 23.29 10.34
CA GLN A 222 -1.46 23.01 8.91
C GLN A 222 -2.17 21.72 8.50
N LEU A 223 -1.99 20.65 9.29
CA LEU A 223 -2.68 19.38 9.11
C LEU A 223 -4.21 19.57 9.11
N ALA A 224 -4.75 20.40 10.01
CA ALA A 224 -6.18 20.67 10.07
C ALA A 224 -6.73 21.51 8.91
N LYS A 225 -5.91 22.39 8.31
CA LYS A 225 -6.31 23.21 7.15
C LYS A 225 -6.32 22.42 5.84
N GLU A 226 -5.34 21.53 5.65
CA GLU A 226 -5.17 20.75 4.42
C GLU A 226 -5.88 19.40 4.44
N SER A 227 -6.27 18.90 5.63
CA SER A 227 -7.17 17.74 5.72
C SER A 227 -8.50 18.07 5.04
N ILE A 228 -8.92 17.22 4.09
CA ILE A 228 -10.28 17.32 3.54
C ILE A 228 -11.25 17.16 4.71
N GLN A 229 -12.12 18.15 4.93
CA GLN A 229 -13.32 17.96 5.75
C GLN A 229 -14.25 17.02 4.98
N LEU A 230 -13.97 15.71 5.01
CA LEU A 230 -14.93 14.71 4.63
C LEU A 230 -16.12 14.94 5.54
N SER A 231 -17.27 15.26 4.94
CA SER A 231 -18.43 15.71 5.69
C SER A 231 -18.77 14.64 6.73
N LYS A 232 -19.05 15.05 7.98
CA LYS A 232 -19.54 14.14 9.03
C LYS A 232 -20.82 13.38 8.62
N ALA A 233 -21.46 13.78 7.51
CA ALA A 233 -22.60 13.09 6.92
C ALA A 233 -22.19 11.80 6.17
N ASP A 234 -21.01 11.76 5.53
CA ASP A 234 -20.49 10.53 4.91
C ASP A 234 -19.93 9.53 5.94
N LEU A 235 -19.52 10.04 7.11
CA LEU A 235 -19.07 9.27 8.26
C LEU A 235 -20.22 8.59 9.03
N ARG A 236 -21.47 9.03 8.85
CA ARG A 236 -22.67 8.51 9.54
C ARG A 236 -23.55 7.65 8.63
N LYS A 237 -22.99 6.59 8.06
CA LYS A 237 -23.76 5.34 7.99
C LYS A 237 -23.29 4.52 9.18
N GLU A 238 -24.03 4.55 10.29
CA GLU A 238 -23.70 3.83 11.53
C GLU A 238 -23.16 2.43 11.19
N ARG A 239 -21.83 2.29 11.20
CA ARG A 239 -21.18 1.00 11.16
C ARG A 239 -20.97 0.66 12.64
N PRO A 240 -21.58 -0.42 13.16
CA PRO A 240 -21.42 -0.75 14.57
C PRO A 240 -19.93 -0.94 14.88
N MET A 241 -19.48 -0.49 16.06
CA MET A 241 -18.11 -0.71 16.58
C MET A 241 -17.78 -2.19 16.83
N ALA A 242 -18.66 -3.10 16.42
CA ALA A 242 -18.56 -4.53 16.62
C ALA A 242 -18.21 -5.21 15.31
N ARG A 243 -17.36 -6.24 15.41
CA ARG A 243 -17.06 -7.23 14.37
C ARG A 243 -18.31 -7.54 13.55
N ARG A 244 -18.28 -7.22 12.25
CA ARG A 244 -19.41 -7.48 11.34
C ARG A 244 -19.42 -8.95 10.94
N LYS A 245 -20.62 -9.49 10.71
CA LYS A 245 -20.81 -10.79 10.07
C LYS A 245 -20.88 -10.59 8.57
N SER A 246 -20.25 -11.47 7.79
CA SER A 246 -20.25 -11.35 6.34
C SER A 246 -21.60 -11.77 5.73
N GLU A 247 -22.16 -10.92 4.88
CA GLU A 247 -23.36 -11.20 4.08
C GLU A 247 -23.04 -10.97 2.60
N LEU A 248 -23.21 -11.99 1.75
CA LEU A 248 -22.91 -11.90 0.32
C LEU A 248 -24.04 -11.16 -0.42
N PRO A 249 -23.77 -10.03 -1.09
CA PRO A 249 -24.76 -9.39 -1.95
C PRO A 249 -25.06 -10.26 -3.18
N HIS A 250 -26.33 -10.33 -3.60
CA HIS A 250 -26.73 -11.04 -4.81
C HIS A 250 -26.20 -10.31 -6.06
N ASP A 251 -25.28 -10.93 -6.81
CA ASP A 251 -24.79 -10.41 -8.10
C ASP A 251 -25.35 -11.22 -9.29
N PRO A 252 -26.26 -10.63 -10.08
CA PRO A 252 -26.81 -11.27 -11.28
C PRO A 252 -25.75 -11.61 -12.34
N GLY A 253 -24.64 -10.85 -12.39
CA GLY A 253 -23.56 -11.07 -13.36
C GLY A 253 -22.81 -12.38 -13.09
N THR A 254 -22.51 -12.65 -11.83
CA THR A 254 -21.90 -13.91 -11.40
C THR A 254 -22.85 -15.09 -11.58
N ALA A 255 -24.13 -14.94 -11.24
CA ALA A 255 -25.12 -15.99 -11.48
C ALA A 255 -25.16 -16.38 -12.98
N LYS A 256 -25.17 -15.38 -13.87
CA LYS A 256 -25.12 -15.59 -15.31
C LYS A 256 -23.81 -16.24 -15.78
N ALA A 257 -22.67 -15.79 -15.28
CA ALA A 257 -21.37 -16.36 -15.61
C ALA A 257 -21.24 -17.84 -15.16
N LEU A 258 -21.80 -18.19 -14.00
CA LEU A 258 -21.87 -19.57 -13.52
C LEU A 258 -22.78 -20.44 -14.40
N THR A 259 -23.90 -19.89 -14.89
CA THR A 259 -24.80 -20.61 -15.81
C THR A 259 -24.22 -20.78 -17.21
N GLU A 260 -23.43 -19.82 -17.70
CA GLU A 260 -22.82 -19.85 -19.04
C GLU A 260 -21.49 -20.64 -19.08
N HIS A 261 -20.88 -20.93 -17.92
CA HIS A 261 -19.62 -21.64 -17.86
C HIS A 261 -19.78 -23.16 -18.06
N HIS A 262 -19.66 -23.61 -19.31
CA HIS A 262 -19.54 -25.02 -19.64
C HIS A 262 -18.15 -25.58 -19.25
N ARG A 263 -18.12 -26.57 -18.33
CA ARG A 263 -16.90 -27.31 -17.98
C ARG A 263 -16.31 -27.97 -19.22
N HIS A 264 -14.98 -27.99 -19.30
CA HIS A 264 -14.26 -28.50 -20.49
C HIS A 264 -14.24 -30.04 -20.57
N ASP A 265 -14.78 -30.73 -19.56
CA ASP A 265 -14.86 -32.20 -19.51
C ASP A 265 -16.23 -32.71 -19.99
N GLN A 266 -16.20 -33.54 -21.04
CA GLN A 266 -17.38 -34.22 -21.61
C GLN A 266 -18.06 -35.24 -20.67
N TYR A 267 -17.44 -35.59 -19.54
CA TYR A 267 -17.85 -36.75 -18.72
C TYR A 267 -18.39 -36.42 -17.32
N LEU A 268 -18.47 -35.15 -16.94
CA LEU A 268 -19.04 -34.75 -15.65
C LEU A 268 -20.37 -34.03 -15.88
N LYS A 269 -21.48 -34.73 -15.63
CA LYS A 269 -22.84 -34.17 -15.69
C LYS A 269 -22.96 -32.99 -14.73
N SER A 270 -23.50 -31.87 -15.21
CA SER A 270 -23.95 -30.76 -14.36
C SER A 270 -25.00 -31.27 -13.38
N VAL A 271 -24.85 -30.93 -12.10
CA VAL A 271 -25.87 -31.22 -11.08
C VAL A 271 -27.17 -30.52 -11.51
N PRO A 272 -28.32 -31.21 -11.54
CA PRO A 272 -29.60 -30.56 -11.84
C PRO A 272 -29.90 -29.51 -10.77
N ASN A 273 -30.41 -28.35 -11.19
CA ASN A 273 -31.00 -27.36 -10.28
C ASN A 273 -32.02 -28.07 -9.38
N ALA A 274 -31.75 -28.09 -8.07
CA ALA A 274 -32.71 -28.51 -7.07
C ALA A 274 -33.67 -27.36 -6.80
N ASP A 275 -34.56 -27.09 -7.75
CA ASP A 275 -35.77 -26.29 -7.58
C ASP A 275 -36.78 -26.73 -8.66
N ALA A 276 -37.52 -27.79 -8.32
CA ALA A 276 -38.79 -28.19 -8.90
C ALA A 276 -39.67 -28.76 -7.78
#